data_AF-A0A5M3MAB8-F1
#
_entry.id   AF-A0A5M3MAB8-F1
#
_cell.length_a   1.000
_cell.length_b   1.000
_cell.length_c   1.000
_cell.angle_alpha   90.00
_cell.angle_beta   90.00
_cell.angle_gamma   90.00
#
_symmetry.space_group_name_H-M   'P 1'
#
loop_
_entity.id
_entity.type
_entity.pdbx_description
1 polymer ?
#
loop_
_entity_poly.entity_id
_entity_poly.type
_entity_poly.pdbx_seq_one_letter_code
_entity_poly.pdbx_strand_id
1 'polypeptide(L)'
;MVNITILAGGYTSFIASYVFNTDTETLTYLNQYQTGDNPSWIIGHPTNASILYAANEDTPGALQSFVVGDDGALTTVDTIYSGGNGPPYVGPLTTGQIAVADYGSGQASVIATQADGLHFVNGSNTITFPTKDSGPYAGVSEPHMALQVGEEVFVPDRSGDTIWRIGQDGDSAGQWSLHGQIQHPNGTGPRHIRVVDNMLYTVHEFASTLTMQAVPSYPNGTSDIIANVSIIPPNPPSGSSFAGGELLAPPPSTAFPKQYFYASNRNLGTQDPRGDSIAIFENDNNQQLTLVQQVYTGLDQIRGVMVGPSEDGADAYFVAAGVAGTAGVKVFKRTDGGANMTLVATDTTLPTRTSFVLIPQGK
;
A
#
# COMPACT_ATOMS: atom_id res chain seq x y z
N MET A 1 -21.19 1.49 -16.78
CA MET A 1 -20.70 0.19 -16.28
C MET A 1 -21.23 0.04 -14.89
N VAL A 2 -22.04 -0.98 -14.62
CA VAL A 2 -22.94 -0.91 -13.46
C VAL A 2 -22.23 -1.30 -12.16
N ASN A 3 -21.28 -2.24 -12.17
CA ASN A 3 -20.72 -2.84 -10.95
C ASN A 3 -19.19 -2.92 -10.95
N ILE A 4 -18.57 -2.60 -9.81
CA ILE A 4 -17.14 -2.80 -9.51
C ILE A 4 -17.04 -3.80 -8.36
N THR A 5 -16.32 -4.90 -8.55
CA THR A 5 -16.01 -5.83 -7.47
C THR A 5 -14.84 -5.28 -6.66
N ILE A 6 -14.95 -5.28 -5.33
CA ILE A 6 -13.92 -4.85 -4.39
C ILE A 6 -13.57 -6.04 -3.51
N LEU A 7 -12.33 -6.49 -3.57
CA LEU A 7 -11.77 -7.43 -2.60
C LEU A 7 -11.12 -6.64 -1.46
N ALA A 8 -11.24 -7.14 -0.23
CA ALA A 8 -10.73 -6.44 0.96
C ALA A 8 -10.04 -7.39 1.94
N GLY A 9 -8.75 -7.12 2.20
CA GLY A 9 -7.94 -7.80 3.21
C GLY A 9 -8.16 -7.24 4.62
N GLY A 10 -7.62 -7.93 5.62
CA GLY A 10 -7.83 -7.57 7.02
C GLY A 10 -7.04 -8.45 8.00
N TYR A 11 -7.02 -8.03 9.27
CA TYR A 11 -6.60 -8.89 10.39
C TYR A 11 -7.73 -9.87 10.75
N THR A 12 -7.95 -10.84 9.86
CA THR A 12 -9.04 -11.83 9.87
C THR A 12 -8.53 -13.17 9.33
N SER A 13 -9.36 -14.22 9.28
CA SER A 13 -9.01 -15.50 8.61
C SER A 13 -9.60 -15.60 7.19
N PHE A 14 -9.89 -14.45 6.57
CA PHE A 14 -10.60 -14.38 5.30
C PHE A 14 -10.35 -13.07 4.56
N ILE A 15 -10.58 -13.10 3.25
CA ILE A 15 -10.71 -11.92 2.37
C ILE A 15 -12.20 -11.71 2.08
N ALA A 16 -12.67 -10.46 2.22
CA ALA A 16 -14.05 -10.10 1.94
C ALA A 16 -14.22 -9.62 0.48
N SER A 17 -15.43 -9.76 -0.06
CA SER A 17 -15.83 -9.19 -1.33
C SER A 17 -17.04 -8.26 -1.16
N TYR A 18 -17.03 -7.20 -1.95
CA TYR A 18 -18.13 -6.26 -2.07
C TYR A 18 -18.39 -6.01 -3.55
N VAL A 19 -19.61 -5.58 -3.86
CA VAL A 19 -19.93 -4.95 -5.14
C VAL A 19 -20.32 -3.51 -4.90
N PHE A 20 -19.71 -2.62 -5.67
CA PHE A 20 -20.09 -1.21 -5.72
C PHE A 20 -20.82 -0.93 -7.03
N ASN A 21 -22.10 -0.57 -6.93
CA ASN A 21 -22.89 -0.15 -8.07
C ASN A 21 -22.70 1.35 -8.31
N THR A 22 -22.15 1.70 -9.48
CA THR A 22 -21.79 3.10 -9.80
C THR A 22 -23.00 3.96 -10.19
N ASP A 23 -24.08 3.35 -10.68
CA ASP A 23 -25.31 4.06 -11.08
C ASP A 23 -26.17 4.39 -9.86
N THR A 24 -26.27 3.48 -8.90
CA THR A 24 -27.04 3.67 -7.68
C THR A 24 -26.22 4.15 -6.49
N GLU A 25 -24.90 4.31 -6.68
CA GLU A 25 -23.93 4.66 -5.64
C GLU A 25 -24.12 3.81 -4.37
N THR A 26 -24.23 2.49 -4.56
CA THR A 26 -24.51 1.53 -3.48
C THR A 26 -23.36 0.54 -3.32
N LEU A 27 -22.83 0.42 -2.10
CA LEU A 27 -21.86 -0.62 -1.74
C LEU A 27 -22.59 -1.75 -1.04
N THR A 28 -22.34 -2.99 -1.44
CA THR A 28 -22.98 -4.18 -0.85
C THR A 28 -21.92 -5.23 -0.56
N TYR A 29 -21.80 -5.62 0.71
CA TYR A 29 -21.07 -6.81 1.11
C TYR A 29 -21.66 -8.06 0.44
N LEU A 30 -20.82 -8.85 -0.23
CA LEU A 30 -21.22 -10.06 -0.93
C LEU A 30 -20.90 -11.32 -0.12
N ASN A 31 -19.61 -11.58 0.10
CA ASN A 31 -19.15 -12.83 0.67
C ASN A 31 -17.78 -12.69 1.33
N GLN A 32 -17.36 -13.73 2.06
CA GLN A 32 -16.01 -13.89 2.59
C GLN A 32 -15.43 -15.24 2.17
N TYR A 33 -14.16 -15.24 1.80
CA TYR A 33 -13.43 -16.42 1.36
C TYR A 33 -12.35 -16.73 2.38
N GLN A 34 -12.40 -17.93 2.96
CA GLN A 34 -11.42 -18.33 3.98
C GLN A 34 -10.01 -18.44 3.36
N THR A 35 -9.02 -17.95 4.11
CA THR A 35 -7.62 -17.90 3.71
C THR A 35 -6.73 -18.39 4.86
N GLY A 36 -5.42 -18.17 4.78
CA GLY A 36 -4.60 -18.11 5.99
C GLY A 36 -5.00 -16.94 6.88
N ASP A 37 -4.50 -16.92 8.12
CA ASP A 37 -4.78 -15.84 9.06
C ASP A 37 -4.11 -14.52 8.61
N ASN A 38 -4.68 -13.41 9.05
CA ASN A 38 -4.18 -12.05 8.86
C ASN A 38 -3.75 -11.71 7.42
N PRO A 39 -4.59 -11.91 6.37
CA PRO A 39 -4.31 -11.43 5.01
C PRO A 39 -4.41 -9.89 4.97
N SER A 40 -3.49 -9.21 5.65
CA SER A 40 -3.56 -7.78 5.94
C SER A 40 -3.27 -6.94 4.69
N TRP A 41 -2.50 -7.48 3.75
CA TRP A 41 -2.22 -6.88 2.46
C TRP A 41 -2.56 -7.81 1.31
N ILE A 42 -3.43 -7.35 0.42
CA ILE A 42 -3.74 -8.03 -0.84
C ILE A 42 -3.36 -7.17 -2.03
N ILE A 43 -2.94 -7.81 -3.12
CA ILE A 43 -2.56 -7.13 -4.36
C ILE A 43 -2.85 -8.03 -5.57
N GLY A 44 -3.32 -7.43 -6.66
CA GLY A 44 -3.52 -8.14 -7.92
C GLY A 44 -2.21 -8.39 -8.66
N HIS A 45 -2.18 -9.42 -9.51
CA HIS A 45 -1.07 -9.62 -10.42
C HIS A 45 -0.99 -8.47 -11.45
N PRO A 46 0.22 -8.01 -11.82
CA PRO A 46 0.43 -6.78 -12.58
C PRO A 46 -0.24 -6.77 -13.96
N THR A 47 -0.46 -7.94 -14.55
CA THR A 47 -1.03 -8.08 -15.90
C THR A 47 -2.15 -9.12 -16.02
N ASN A 48 -2.51 -9.81 -14.94
CA ASN A 48 -3.51 -10.89 -14.96
C ASN A 48 -4.52 -10.67 -13.83
N ALA A 49 -5.67 -10.08 -14.17
CA ALA A 49 -6.70 -9.74 -13.19
C ALA A 49 -7.32 -10.97 -12.48
N SER A 50 -7.10 -12.18 -13.01
CA SER A 50 -7.57 -13.43 -12.39
C SER A 50 -6.62 -13.96 -11.30
N ILE A 51 -5.53 -13.27 -10.98
CA ILE A 51 -4.57 -13.67 -9.94
C ILE A 51 -4.49 -12.60 -8.85
N LEU A 52 -4.60 -13.04 -7.60
CA LEU A 52 -4.41 -12.24 -6.41
C LEU A 52 -3.32 -12.84 -5.54
N TYR A 53 -2.56 -11.99 -4.86
CA TYR A 53 -1.63 -12.37 -3.80
C TYR A 53 -2.05 -11.77 -2.47
N ALA A 54 -1.75 -12.46 -1.37
CA ALA A 54 -1.91 -11.93 -0.02
C ALA A 54 -0.65 -12.16 0.82
N ALA A 55 -0.25 -11.13 1.57
CA ALA A 55 0.65 -11.27 2.70
C ALA A 55 -0.16 -11.68 3.94
N ASN A 56 0.23 -12.77 4.59
CA ASN A 56 -0.29 -13.14 5.90
C ASN A 56 0.66 -12.60 6.96
N GLU A 57 0.22 -11.56 7.68
CA GLU A 57 1.00 -10.82 8.68
C GLU A 57 1.10 -11.60 10.00
N ASP A 58 1.63 -12.83 9.91
CA ASP A 58 1.72 -13.83 10.96
C ASP A 58 3.17 -14.04 11.45
N THR A 59 3.35 -14.87 12.47
CA THR A 59 4.67 -15.32 12.93
C THR A 59 4.67 -16.85 13.05
N PRO A 60 5.25 -17.61 12.09
CA PRO A 60 5.95 -17.14 10.89
C PRO A 60 5.01 -16.50 9.85
N GLY A 61 5.53 -15.58 9.04
CA GLY A 61 4.76 -14.92 7.97
C GLY A 61 4.59 -15.79 6.72
N ALA A 62 3.56 -15.56 5.93
CA ALA A 62 3.32 -16.30 4.69
C ALA A 62 2.92 -15.42 3.51
N LEU A 63 3.08 -15.97 2.30
CA LEU A 63 2.58 -15.45 1.04
C LEU A 63 1.60 -16.47 0.45
N GLN A 64 0.41 -16.00 0.06
CA GLN A 64 -0.62 -16.82 -0.60
C GLN A 64 -0.92 -16.31 -2.00
N SER A 65 -1.25 -17.24 -2.91
CA SER A 65 -1.79 -16.96 -4.23
C SER A 65 -3.22 -17.46 -4.36
N PHE A 66 -4.02 -16.77 -5.16
CA PHE A 66 -5.42 -17.10 -5.39
C PHE A 66 -5.78 -16.94 -6.86
N VAL A 67 -6.69 -17.79 -7.34
CA VAL A 67 -7.47 -17.51 -8.54
C VAL A 67 -8.68 -16.67 -8.14
N VAL A 68 -8.92 -15.60 -8.89
CA VAL A 68 -10.12 -14.78 -8.79
C VAL A 68 -11.09 -15.16 -9.89
N GLY A 69 -12.23 -15.72 -9.50
CA GLY A 69 -13.35 -16.03 -10.37
C GLY A 69 -14.40 -14.92 -10.41
N ASP A 70 -15.55 -15.25 -10.99
CA ASP A 70 -16.71 -14.36 -11.11
C ASP A 70 -17.11 -13.77 -9.75
N ASP A 71 -17.59 -12.53 -9.77
CA ASP A 71 -18.00 -11.76 -8.59
C ASP A 71 -16.94 -11.63 -7.49
N GLY A 72 -15.67 -11.93 -7.79
CA GLY A 72 -14.57 -11.89 -6.83
C GLY A 72 -14.42 -13.17 -6.01
N ALA A 73 -14.96 -14.30 -6.49
CA ALA A 73 -14.78 -15.59 -5.83
C ALA A 73 -13.31 -15.98 -5.75
N LEU A 74 -12.78 -16.20 -4.54
CA LEU A 74 -11.38 -16.55 -4.33
C LEU A 74 -11.20 -18.04 -4.07
N THR A 75 -10.23 -18.64 -4.77
CA THR A 75 -9.74 -20.00 -4.50
C THR A 75 -8.25 -19.93 -4.23
N THR A 76 -7.82 -20.30 -3.02
CA THR A 76 -6.40 -20.41 -2.68
C THR A 76 -5.73 -21.47 -3.55
N VAL A 77 -4.58 -21.15 -4.15
CA VAL A 77 -3.81 -22.07 -4.98
C VAL A 77 -2.57 -22.56 -4.26
N ASP A 78 -1.74 -21.65 -3.77
CA ASP A 78 -0.49 -22.00 -3.11
C ASP A 78 -0.23 -21.12 -1.88
N THR A 79 0.63 -21.61 -0.98
CA THR A 79 1.07 -20.89 0.22
C THR A 79 2.52 -21.24 0.49
N ILE A 80 3.34 -20.21 0.71
CA ILE A 80 4.76 -20.38 1.02
C ILE A 80 5.17 -19.51 2.22
N TYR A 81 6.17 -19.96 2.95
CA TYR A 81 6.81 -19.15 3.99
C TYR A 81 7.42 -17.89 3.36
N SER A 82 7.14 -16.73 3.95
CA SER A 82 7.60 -15.41 3.49
C SER A 82 9.11 -15.22 3.55
N GLY A 83 9.82 -16.00 4.38
CA GLY A 83 11.24 -15.76 4.68
C GLY A 83 11.45 -15.12 6.05
N GLY A 84 10.42 -14.52 6.65
CA GLY A 84 10.48 -13.87 7.95
C GLY A 84 9.14 -13.82 8.70
N ASN A 85 8.95 -12.77 9.51
CA ASN A 85 7.78 -12.58 10.37
C ASN A 85 7.01 -11.31 10.02
N GLY A 86 5.69 -11.39 10.15
CA GLY A 86 4.76 -10.27 10.10
C GLY A 86 4.85 -9.45 8.83
N PRO A 87 4.78 -10.02 7.61
CA PRO A 87 4.86 -9.24 6.39
C PRO A 87 3.63 -8.35 6.21
N PRO A 88 3.75 -7.01 6.21
CA PRO A 88 2.61 -6.13 6.06
C PRO A 88 2.36 -5.77 4.58
N TYR A 89 3.16 -6.30 3.65
CA TYR A 89 3.16 -5.93 2.24
C TYR A 89 3.75 -7.02 1.34
N VAL A 90 3.16 -7.18 0.15
CA VAL A 90 3.72 -7.96 -0.97
C VAL A 90 3.68 -7.13 -2.26
N GLY A 91 4.76 -7.20 -3.04
CA GLY A 91 4.95 -6.44 -4.27
C GLY A 91 5.32 -7.34 -5.45
N PRO A 92 4.38 -7.63 -6.36
CA PRO A 92 4.67 -8.37 -7.59
C PRO A 92 5.63 -7.61 -8.49
N LEU A 93 6.61 -8.31 -9.06
CA LEU A 93 7.60 -7.76 -9.98
C LEU A 93 7.26 -8.12 -11.43
N THR A 94 7.72 -7.31 -12.38
CA THR A 94 7.55 -7.59 -13.83
C THR A 94 8.26 -8.86 -14.29
N THR A 95 9.17 -9.41 -13.46
CA THR A 95 9.83 -10.70 -13.69
C THR A 95 8.96 -11.90 -13.33
N GLY A 96 7.78 -11.68 -12.74
CA GLY A 96 6.90 -12.73 -12.21
C GLY A 96 7.20 -13.11 -10.75
N GLN A 97 8.31 -12.65 -10.19
CA GLN A 97 8.67 -12.87 -8.78
C GLN A 97 7.83 -11.95 -7.87
N ILE A 98 7.69 -12.30 -6.59
CA ILE A 98 6.95 -11.53 -5.59
C ILE A 98 7.88 -11.10 -4.47
N ALA A 99 8.09 -9.79 -4.30
CA ALA A 99 8.85 -9.25 -3.18
C ALA A 99 7.98 -9.21 -1.92
N VAL A 100 8.52 -9.67 -0.80
CA VAL A 100 7.86 -9.69 0.51
C VAL A 100 8.74 -8.94 1.51
N ALA A 101 8.15 -8.01 2.25
CA ALA A 101 8.84 -7.27 3.32
C ALA A 101 8.38 -7.83 4.67
N ASP A 102 9.28 -8.37 5.48
CA ASP A 102 9.00 -9.00 6.76
C ASP A 102 9.27 -8.04 7.93
N TYR A 103 8.27 -7.19 8.21
CA TYR A 103 8.33 -6.13 9.22
C TYR A 103 8.75 -6.65 10.60
N GLY A 104 8.24 -7.82 11.01
CA GLY A 104 8.47 -8.38 12.34
C GLY A 104 9.85 -9.00 12.54
N SER A 105 10.64 -9.20 11.48
CA SER A 105 11.98 -9.80 11.55
C SER A 105 13.09 -8.96 10.91
N GLY A 106 12.79 -7.79 10.34
CA GLY A 106 13.82 -6.93 9.73
C GLY A 106 14.39 -7.51 8.43
N GLN A 107 13.55 -8.22 7.68
CA GLN A 107 13.98 -9.01 6.52
C GLN A 107 13.13 -8.72 5.28
N ALA A 108 13.63 -9.12 4.12
CA ALA A 108 12.83 -9.25 2.91
C ALA A 108 13.21 -10.52 2.15
N SER A 109 12.31 -10.97 1.30
CA SER A 109 12.58 -12.02 0.31
C SER A 109 11.98 -11.63 -1.03
N VAL A 110 12.49 -12.22 -2.11
CA VAL A 110 11.87 -12.11 -3.43
C VAL A 110 11.60 -13.53 -3.91
N ILE A 111 10.34 -13.94 -3.85
CA ILE A 111 9.91 -15.31 -4.06
C ILE A 111 9.63 -15.53 -5.54
N ALA A 112 10.36 -16.47 -6.15
CA ALA A 112 10.11 -16.87 -7.53
C ALA A 112 8.78 -17.63 -7.69
N THR A 113 8.17 -17.49 -8.87
CA THR A 113 6.94 -18.19 -9.24
C THR A 113 7.18 -19.08 -10.46
N GLN A 114 6.31 -20.07 -10.65
CA GLN A 114 6.20 -20.76 -11.93
C GLN A 114 5.61 -19.81 -13.00
N ALA A 115 5.67 -20.21 -14.27
CA ALA A 115 5.20 -19.38 -15.38
C ALA A 115 3.69 -19.03 -15.31
N ASP A 116 2.91 -19.74 -14.50
CA ASP A 116 1.49 -19.43 -14.26
C ASP A 116 1.27 -18.29 -13.26
N GLY A 117 2.33 -17.84 -12.56
CA GLY A 117 2.27 -16.84 -11.50
C GLY A 117 1.56 -17.31 -10.23
N LEU A 118 1.03 -18.52 -10.17
CA LEU A 118 0.22 -19.02 -9.07
C LEU A 118 1.02 -19.91 -8.11
N HIS A 119 1.95 -20.71 -8.63
CA HIS A 119 2.72 -21.64 -7.80
C HIS A 119 4.09 -21.05 -7.44
N PHE A 120 4.46 -21.12 -6.17
CA PHE A 120 5.71 -20.59 -5.67
C PHE A 120 6.86 -21.58 -5.84
N VAL A 121 8.05 -21.07 -6.11
CA VAL A 121 9.27 -21.87 -6.23
C VAL A 121 10.08 -21.75 -4.93
N ASN A 122 10.39 -22.90 -4.34
CA ASN A 122 11.22 -22.97 -3.14
C ASN A 122 12.68 -22.59 -3.44
N GLY A 123 13.39 -22.10 -2.43
CA GLY A 123 14.83 -21.83 -2.50
C GLY A 123 15.21 -20.36 -2.71
N SER A 124 14.24 -19.44 -2.64
CA SER A 124 14.55 -18.00 -2.58
C SER A 124 15.29 -17.68 -1.29
N ASN A 125 16.29 -16.80 -1.35
CA ASN A 125 17.04 -16.39 -0.16
C ASN A 125 16.33 -15.27 0.61
N THR A 126 16.73 -15.09 1.87
CA THR A 126 16.29 -13.97 2.71
C THR A 126 17.40 -12.93 2.80
N ILE A 127 17.01 -11.66 2.75
CA ILE A 127 17.88 -10.49 2.92
C ILE A 127 17.60 -9.92 4.32
N THR A 128 18.61 -9.88 5.19
CA THR A 128 18.51 -9.24 6.51
C THR A 128 19.03 -7.81 6.41
N PHE A 129 18.23 -6.84 6.83
CA PHE A 129 18.63 -5.44 6.77
C PHE A 129 19.48 -5.02 7.98
N PRO A 130 20.47 -4.13 7.79
CA PRO A 130 21.21 -3.53 8.89
C PRO A 130 20.29 -2.74 9.83
N THR A 131 20.66 -2.68 11.11
CA THR A 131 19.97 -1.85 12.10
C THR A 131 20.86 -0.70 12.55
N LYS A 132 20.24 0.38 13.05
CA LYS A 132 20.98 1.50 13.62
C LYS A 132 21.59 1.13 14.97
N ASP A 133 22.79 1.62 15.24
CA ASP A 133 23.46 1.43 16.53
C ASP A 133 22.88 2.30 17.66
N SER A 134 22.22 3.42 17.32
CA SER A 134 21.74 4.40 18.31
C SER A 134 20.56 5.22 17.81
N GLY A 135 19.91 5.95 18.73
CA GLY A 135 18.72 6.76 18.47
C GLY A 135 17.41 6.00 18.71
N PRO A 136 16.26 6.62 18.40
CA PRO A 136 14.97 5.93 18.41
C PRO A 136 15.04 4.66 17.55
N TYR A 137 14.49 3.55 18.07
CA TYR A 137 14.42 2.27 17.37
C TYR A 137 15.80 1.66 17.02
N ALA A 138 16.85 1.99 17.77
CA ALA A 138 18.16 1.34 17.64
C ALA A 138 18.05 -0.18 17.81
N GLY A 139 18.80 -0.93 16.99
CA GLY A 139 18.76 -2.39 16.96
C GLY A 139 17.52 -2.99 16.29
N VAL A 140 16.65 -2.17 15.70
CA VAL A 140 15.41 -2.61 15.05
C VAL A 140 15.43 -2.27 13.56
N SER A 141 14.95 -3.18 12.73
CA SER A 141 14.61 -2.99 11.32
C SER A 141 13.17 -3.42 11.11
N GLU A 142 12.39 -2.60 10.42
CA GLU A 142 10.96 -2.75 10.19
C GLU A 142 10.64 -2.42 8.71
N PRO A 143 11.06 -3.27 7.75
CA PRO A 143 10.74 -3.09 6.34
C PRO A 143 9.23 -3.20 6.15
N HIS A 144 8.63 -2.23 5.45
CA HIS A 144 7.17 -2.07 5.44
C HIS A 144 6.55 -2.14 4.05
N MET A 145 7.33 -2.00 2.98
CA MET A 145 6.85 -2.07 1.59
C MET A 145 7.95 -2.64 0.68
N ALA A 146 7.57 -3.17 -0.48
CA ALA A 146 8.51 -3.45 -1.58
C ALA A 146 7.96 -2.87 -2.89
N LEU A 147 8.74 -2.03 -3.57
CA LEU A 147 8.36 -1.40 -4.85
C LEU A 147 9.45 -1.62 -5.89
N GLN A 148 9.11 -2.20 -7.04
CA GLN A 148 10.04 -2.27 -8.17
C GLN A 148 10.30 -0.87 -8.75
N VAL A 149 11.58 -0.54 -8.96
CA VAL A 149 12.03 0.70 -9.61
C VAL A 149 13.12 0.33 -10.61
N GLY A 150 12.74 0.22 -11.90
CA GLY A 150 13.65 -0.30 -12.91
C GLY A 150 14.04 -1.76 -12.64
N GLU A 151 15.33 -2.03 -12.47
CA GLU A 151 15.90 -3.37 -12.24
C GLU A 151 16.06 -3.72 -10.75
N GLU A 152 15.78 -2.79 -9.84
CA GLU A 152 15.90 -2.99 -8.39
C GLU A 152 14.55 -2.91 -7.70
N VAL A 153 14.54 -3.24 -6.41
CA VAL A 153 13.39 -3.09 -5.53
C VAL A 153 13.76 -2.18 -4.36
N PHE A 154 12.94 -1.16 -4.14
CA PHE A 154 13.02 -0.26 -2.99
C PHE A 154 12.19 -0.81 -1.84
N VAL A 155 12.81 -0.89 -0.66
CA VAL A 155 12.22 -1.42 0.57
C VAL A 155 12.32 -0.38 1.68
N PRO A 156 11.28 0.46 1.87
CA PRO A 156 11.22 1.39 2.99
C PRO A 156 11.25 0.65 4.33
N ASP A 157 12.16 1.07 5.21
CA ASP A 157 12.34 0.55 6.56
C ASP A 157 12.03 1.65 7.58
N ARG A 158 10.92 1.43 8.29
CA ARG A 158 10.35 2.39 9.23
C ARG A 158 11.30 2.66 10.39
N SER A 159 11.81 1.62 11.05
CA SER A 159 12.77 1.81 12.15
C SER A 159 14.17 2.19 11.66
N GLY A 160 14.51 1.82 10.43
CA GLY A 160 15.77 2.13 9.76
C GLY A 160 15.91 3.58 9.26
N ASP A 161 14.85 4.39 9.24
CA ASP A 161 14.83 5.72 8.56
C ASP A 161 15.49 5.68 7.17
N THR A 162 15.32 4.58 6.46
CA THR A 162 16.09 4.25 5.26
C THR A 162 15.18 3.54 4.28
N ILE A 163 15.39 3.76 2.99
CA ILE A 163 14.85 2.88 1.94
C ILE A 163 16.01 2.02 1.45
N TRP A 164 15.94 0.73 1.73
CA TRP A 164 16.92 -0.23 1.23
C TRP A 164 16.71 -0.50 -0.25
N ARG A 165 17.80 -0.76 -0.97
CA ARG A 165 17.81 -1.06 -2.40
C ARG A 165 18.33 -2.47 -2.57
N ILE A 166 17.49 -3.37 -3.07
CA ILE A 166 17.87 -4.75 -3.34
C ILE A 166 17.87 -5.01 -4.85
N GLY A 167 18.80 -5.82 -5.33
CA GLY A 167 18.85 -6.26 -6.73
C GLY A 167 19.09 -7.75 -6.84
N GLN A 168 18.82 -8.30 -8.01
CA GLN A 168 18.96 -9.72 -8.27
C GLN A 168 20.44 -10.10 -8.51
N ASP A 169 20.88 -11.20 -7.90
CA ASP A 169 22.23 -11.73 -8.03
C ASP A 169 22.33 -12.60 -9.30
N GLY A 170 22.78 -11.99 -10.40
CA GLY A 170 22.88 -12.67 -11.70
C GLY A 170 21.51 -13.12 -12.24
N ASP A 171 21.49 -14.22 -12.99
CA ASP A 171 20.27 -14.67 -13.70
C ASP A 171 19.39 -15.63 -12.86
N SER A 172 19.77 -15.93 -11.61
CA SER A 172 19.06 -16.91 -10.79
C SER A 172 17.86 -16.28 -10.11
N ALA A 173 16.65 -16.72 -10.47
CA ALA A 173 15.41 -16.24 -9.83
C ALA A 173 15.42 -16.56 -8.33
N GLY A 174 14.91 -15.61 -7.54
CA GLY A 174 14.82 -15.70 -6.09
C GLY A 174 16.14 -15.50 -5.33
N GLN A 175 17.24 -15.15 -6.02
CA GLN A 175 18.50 -14.78 -5.38
C GLN A 175 18.69 -13.27 -5.46
N TRP A 176 18.52 -12.58 -4.34
CA TRP A 176 18.60 -11.12 -4.26
C TRP A 176 19.49 -10.70 -3.10
N SER A 177 20.16 -9.55 -3.23
CA SER A 177 21.03 -9.03 -2.18
C SER A 177 20.88 -7.52 -2.01
N LEU A 178 21.36 -7.03 -0.86
CA LEU A 178 21.37 -5.60 -0.56
C LEU A 178 22.42 -4.90 -1.42
N HIS A 179 21.97 -4.01 -2.31
CA HIS A 179 22.82 -3.28 -3.23
C HIS A 179 23.11 -1.86 -2.76
N GLY A 180 22.23 -1.27 -1.97
CA GLY A 180 22.39 0.09 -1.48
C GLY A 180 21.29 0.59 -0.57
N GLN A 181 21.31 1.89 -0.33
CA GLN A 181 20.34 2.56 0.53
C GLN A 181 20.07 4.00 0.08
N ILE A 182 18.89 4.50 0.44
CA ILE A 182 18.49 5.90 0.34
C ILE A 182 18.15 6.36 1.75
N GLN A 183 19.02 7.17 2.34
CA GLN A 183 18.84 7.64 3.71
C GLN A 183 17.73 8.68 3.80
N HIS A 184 16.84 8.53 4.78
CA HIS A 184 15.90 9.56 5.20
C HIS A 184 16.31 10.17 6.56
N PRO A 185 15.77 11.35 6.92
CA PRO A 185 16.09 11.97 8.21
C PRO A 185 15.71 11.07 9.39
N ASN A 186 16.50 11.13 10.46
CA ASN A 186 16.25 10.31 11.65
C ASN A 186 14.90 10.63 12.30
N GLY A 187 14.18 9.59 12.72
CA GLY A 187 12.87 9.66 13.37
C GLY A 187 11.70 9.92 12.42
N THR A 188 11.88 9.77 11.10
CA THR A 188 10.82 10.01 10.12
C THR A 188 9.97 8.76 9.87
N GLY A 189 10.60 7.59 9.80
CA GLY A 189 9.92 6.31 9.59
C GLY A 189 9.29 6.17 8.21
N PRO A 190 10.09 6.02 7.13
CA PRO A 190 9.55 5.84 5.78
C PRO A 190 8.72 4.56 5.72
N ARG A 191 7.45 4.69 5.32
CA ARG A 191 6.48 3.60 5.33
C ARG A 191 6.18 3.13 3.92
N HIS A 192 5.42 3.93 3.16
CA HIS A 192 5.03 3.60 1.80
C HIS A 192 5.60 4.63 0.81
N ILE A 193 5.91 4.16 -0.40
CA ILE A 193 6.55 4.96 -1.44
C ILE A 193 5.82 4.88 -2.77
N ARG A 194 5.96 5.92 -3.59
CA ARG A 194 5.58 5.92 -5.00
C ARG A 194 6.68 6.55 -5.83
N VAL A 195 6.86 6.07 -7.06
CA VAL A 195 7.74 6.69 -8.05
C VAL A 195 6.89 7.18 -9.22
N VAL A 196 7.01 8.47 -9.53
CA VAL A 196 6.32 9.13 -10.65
C VAL A 196 7.33 10.04 -11.34
N ASP A 197 7.50 9.90 -12.66
CA ASP A 197 8.41 10.74 -13.46
C ASP A 197 9.82 10.90 -12.86
N ASN A 198 10.42 9.78 -12.42
CA ASN A 198 11.73 9.72 -11.76
C ASN A 198 11.82 10.49 -10.44
N MET A 199 10.68 10.80 -9.81
CA MET A 199 10.60 11.36 -8.46
C MET A 199 10.08 10.30 -7.49
N LEU A 200 10.77 10.16 -6.37
CA LEU A 200 10.41 9.32 -5.23
C LEU A 200 9.61 10.14 -4.23
N TYR A 201 8.41 9.66 -3.91
CA TYR A 201 7.53 10.20 -2.90
C TYR A 201 7.44 9.21 -1.75
N THR A 202 7.64 9.67 -0.51
CA THR A 202 7.68 8.81 0.68
C THR A 202 6.75 9.38 1.73
N VAL A 203 5.76 8.59 2.16
CA VAL A 203 4.99 8.89 3.37
C VAL A 203 5.73 8.35 4.58
N HIS A 204 5.88 9.20 5.58
CA HIS A 204 6.61 8.93 6.81
C HIS A 204 5.64 8.67 7.95
N GLU A 205 5.68 7.46 8.51
CA GLU A 205 4.80 7.03 9.59
C GLU A 205 5.00 7.87 10.85
N PHE A 206 6.24 7.96 11.35
CA PHE A 206 6.51 8.64 12.62
C PHE A 206 6.41 10.16 12.53
N ALA A 207 6.91 10.74 11.44
CA ALA A 207 6.88 12.20 11.28
C ALA A 207 5.53 12.73 10.77
N SER A 208 4.65 11.88 10.22
CA SER A 208 3.44 12.30 9.52
C SER A 208 3.73 13.39 8.49
N THR A 209 4.69 13.09 7.61
CA THR A 209 5.08 13.94 6.48
C THR A 209 5.07 13.17 5.16
N LEU A 210 5.00 13.92 4.06
CA LEU A 210 5.25 13.45 2.70
C LEU A 210 6.52 14.15 2.19
N THR A 211 7.52 13.37 1.79
CA THR A 211 8.74 13.90 1.15
C THR A 211 8.77 13.59 -0.33
N MET A 212 9.41 14.46 -1.11
CA MET A 212 9.69 14.26 -2.54
C MET A 212 11.18 14.47 -2.81
N GLN A 213 11.79 13.57 -3.56
CA GLN A 213 13.19 13.64 -4.00
C GLN A 213 13.37 12.97 -5.36
N ALA A 214 14.46 13.23 -6.07
CA ALA A 214 14.77 12.49 -7.30
C ALA A 214 15.07 11.02 -6.97
N VAL A 215 14.74 10.08 -7.86
CA VAL A 215 15.23 8.70 -7.73
C VAL A 215 16.75 8.73 -7.96
N PRO A 216 17.58 8.33 -6.99
CA PRO A 216 19.02 8.34 -7.14
C PRO A 216 19.51 7.21 -8.04
N SER A 217 20.64 7.43 -8.73
CA SER A 217 21.23 6.43 -9.62
C SER A 217 21.53 5.11 -8.89
N TYR A 218 21.24 4.00 -9.55
CA TYR A 218 21.61 2.65 -9.14
C TYR A 218 23.12 2.40 -9.36
N PRO A 219 23.83 1.61 -8.51
CA PRO A 219 23.34 0.89 -7.34
C PRO A 219 23.43 1.64 -6.00
N ASN A 220 24.22 2.70 -5.90
CA ASN A 220 24.56 3.35 -4.61
C ASN A 220 24.55 4.88 -4.67
N GLY A 221 23.46 5.45 -5.18
CA GLY A 221 23.21 6.89 -5.15
C GLY A 221 22.33 7.32 -3.96
N THR A 222 22.47 8.58 -3.56
CA THR A 222 21.55 9.33 -2.69
C THR A 222 21.08 10.57 -3.45
N SER A 223 19.96 11.15 -3.02
CA SER A 223 19.38 12.37 -3.56
C SER A 223 18.88 13.24 -2.41
N ASP A 224 19.05 14.54 -2.51
CA ASP A 224 18.49 15.47 -1.53
C ASP A 224 16.96 15.49 -1.58
N ILE A 225 16.34 15.65 -0.41
CA ILE A 225 14.90 15.90 -0.30
C ILE A 225 14.61 17.30 -0.84
N ILE A 226 13.76 17.37 -1.86
CA ILE A 226 13.33 18.61 -2.51
C ILE A 226 12.18 19.25 -1.73
N ALA A 227 11.21 18.44 -1.30
CA ALA A 227 10.06 18.91 -0.52
C ALA A 227 9.81 18.00 0.67
N ASN A 228 9.40 18.58 1.80
CA ASN A 228 8.98 17.89 3.01
C ASN A 228 7.78 18.65 3.60
N VAL A 229 6.60 18.06 3.52
CA VAL A 229 5.34 18.70 3.92
C VAL A 229 4.58 17.84 4.91
N SER A 230 3.88 18.47 5.85
CA SER A 230 3.05 17.74 6.80
C SER A 230 1.81 17.19 6.13
N ILE A 231 1.42 15.97 6.48
CA ILE A 231 0.12 15.40 6.11
C ILE A 231 -0.94 15.63 7.20
N ILE A 232 -0.57 16.17 8.36
CA ILE A 232 -1.47 16.37 9.51
C ILE A 232 -2.56 17.41 9.17
N PRO A 233 -3.84 17.12 9.46
CA PRO A 233 -4.92 18.08 9.24
C PRO A 233 -4.83 19.29 10.20
N PRO A 234 -5.29 20.49 9.79
CA PRO A 234 -5.25 21.67 10.65
C PRO A 234 -6.20 21.54 11.84
N ASN A 235 -5.78 22.08 12.98
CA ASN A 235 -6.55 22.13 14.23
C ASN A 235 -7.05 20.75 14.72
N PRO A 236 -6.16 19.76 14.91
CA PRO A 236 -6.57 18.45 15.41
C PRO A 236 -7.02 18.54 16.88
N PRO A 237 -7.88 17.61 17.35
CA PRO A 237 -8.23 17.53 18.77
C PRO A 237 -7.00 17.44 19.68
N SER A 238 -7.10 18.01 20.90
CA SER A 238 -6.08 17.83 21.93
C SER A 238 -5.90 16.35 22.24
N GLY A 239 -4.64 15.87 22.30
CA GLY A 239 -4.32 14.45 22.50
C GLY A 239 -4.30 13.61 21.22
N SER A 240 -4.43 14.23 20.04
CA SER A 240 -4.20 13.53 18.76
C SER A 240 -2.74 13.08 18.64
N SER A 241 -2.53 11.93 17.98
CA SER A 241 -1.21 11.37 17.71
C SER A 241 -1.22 10.75 16.32
N PHE A 242 -0.73 11.47 15.32
CA PHE A 242 -0.80 11.04 13.93
C PHE A 242 0.34 10.08 13.56
N ALA A 243 0.00 9.11 12.72
CA ALA A 243 0.92 8.21 12.05
C ALA A 243 0.57 8.13 10.56
N GLY A 244 1.53 8.38 9.68
CA GLY A 244 1.35 8.20 8.24
C GLY A 244 0.92 6.78 7.88
N GLY A 245 -0.04 6.64 6.97
CA GLY A 245 -0.53 5.35 6.49
C GLY A 245 -0.10 5.10 5.04
N GLU A 246 -1.06 5.17 4.13
CA GLU A 246 -0.89 4.86 2.72
C GLU A 246 -0.53 6.09 1.89
N LEU A 247 0.06 5.84 0.73
CA LEU A 247 0.31 6.84 -0.30
C LEU A 247 -0.17 6.32 -1.66
N LEU A 248 -1.14 6.99 -2.27
CA LEU A 248 -1.58 6.71 -3.65
C LEU A 248 -1.17 7.86 -4.58
N ALA A 249 -0.83 7.49 -5.82
CA ALA A 249 -0.56 8.43 -6.90
C ALA A 249 -1.19 7.90 -8.20
N PRO A 250 -2.53 7.85 -8.31
CA PRO A 250 -3.21 7.33 -9.50
C PRO A 250 -2.70 8.06 -10.76
N PRO A 251 -2.39 7.34 -11.85
CA PRO A 251 -1.90 7.99 -13.07
C PRO A 251 -2.96 8.93 -13.66
N PRO A 252 -2.55 9.96 -14.43
CA PRO A 252 -3.49 10.76 -15.19
C PRO A 252 -4.38 9.92 -16.10
N SER A 253 -5.63 10.35 -16.26
CA SER A 253 -6.59 9.77 -17.19
C SER A 253 -7.40 10.86 -17.91
N THR A 254 -8.25 10.47 -18.87
CA THR A 254 -9.15 11.43 -19.53
C THR A 254 -10.06 12.15 -18.54
N ALA A 255 -10.52 11.47 -17.48
CA ALA A 255 -11.37 12.07 -16.45
C ALA A 255 -10.57 12.85 -15.40
N PHE A 256 -9.31 12.45 -15.17
CA PHE A 256 -8.42 13.04 -14.18
C PHE A 256 -7.07 13.38 -14.82
N PRO A 257 -6.99 14.43 -15.66
CA PRO A 257 -5.80 14.73 -16.46
C PRO A 257 -4.60 15.22 -15.63
N LYS A 258 -4.84 15.57 -14.37
CA LYS A 258 -3.82 16.03 -13.43
C LYS A 258 -3.60 14.97 -12.36
N GLN A 259 -2.34 14.64 -12.11
CA GLN A 259 -1.96 13.69 -11.07
C GLN A 259 -1.94 14.38 -9.70
N TYR A 260 -2.60 13.74 -8.73
CA TYR A 260 -2.59 14.13 -7.33
C TYR A 260 -2.06 12.97 -6.47
N PHE A 261 -1.51 13.31 -5.31
CA PHE A 261 -0.99 12.37 -4.33
C PHE A 261 -1.92 12.35 -3.12
N TYR A 262 -2.39 11.17 -2.72
CA TYR A 262 -3.32 10.99 -1.62
C TYR A 262 -2.60 10.26 -0.49
N ALA A 263 -2.37 10.94 0.62
CA ALA A 263 -1.73 10.38 1.81
C ALA A 263 -2.75 10.18 2.92
N SER A 264 -2.85 8.96 3.46
CA SER A 264 -3.72 8.71 4.62
C SER A 264 -3.01 9.03 5.93
N ASN A 265 -3.76 9.59 6.88
CA ASN A 265 -3.34 9.74 8.27
C ASN A 265 -4.06 8.74 9.15
N ARG A 266 -3.37 8.26 10.17
CA ARG A 266 -3.94 7.44 11.24
C ARG A 266 -3.77 8.17 12.56
N ASN A 267 -4.85 8.65 13.15
CA ASN A 267 -4.79 9.20 14.50
C ASN A 267 -4.83 8.03 15.49
N LEU A 268 -3.73 7.79 16.19
CA LEU A 268 -3.61 6.76 17.23
C LEU A 268 -3.98 7.29 18.63
N GLY A 269 -4.25 8.59 18.73
CA GLY A 269 -4.64 9.27 19.96
C GLY A 269 -6.14 9.55 20.03
N THR A 270 -6.49 10.74 20.51
CA THR A 270 -7.88 11.21 20.57
C THR A 270 -8.46 11.42 19.17
N GLN A 271 -9.43 10.60 18.80
CA GLN A 271 -10.09 10.65 17.49
C GLN A 271 -10.78 11.99 17.24
N ASP A 272 -10.72 12.47 16.00
CA ASP A 272 -11.54 13.59 15.53
C ASP A 272 -12.96 13.07 15.25
N PRO A 273 -14.04 13.73 15.72
CA PRO A 273 -15.41 13.32 15.40
C PRO A 273 -15.72 13.27 13.89
N ARG A 274 -14.92 13.96 13.07
CA ARG A 274 -15.00 13.92 11.61
C ARG A 274 -14.30 12.69 11.00
N GLY A 275 -13.61 11.89 11.82
CA GLY A 275 -12.73 10.80 11.43
C GLY A 275 -11.36 11.27 10.95
N ASP A 276 -10.49 10.33 10.62
CA ASP A 276 -9.20 10.60 9.99
C ASP A 276 -9.36 11.15 8.57
N SER A 277 -8.34 11.89 8.13
CA SER A 277 -8.34 12.60 6.85
C SER A 277 -7.40 11.96 5.82
N ILE A 278 -7.75 12.12 4.55
CA ILE A 278 -6.86 11.96 3.42
C ILE A 278 -6.34 13.34 3.02
N ALA A 279 -5.02 13.52 3.08
CA ALA A 279 -4.34 14.72 2.62
C ALA A 279 -4.05 14.58 1.11
N ILE A 280 -4.49 15.56 0.31
CA ILE A 280 -4.32 15.56 -1.15
C ILE A 280 -3.28 16.60 -1.52
N PHE A 281 -2.23 16.18 -2.22
CA PHE A 281 -1.14 17.05 -2.66
C PHE A 281 -1.04 17.13 -4.17
N GLU A 282 -0.60 18.30 -4.61
CA GLU A 282 -0.12 18.56 -5.96
C GLU A 282 1.41 18.65 -5.96
N ASN A 283 2.03 18.12 -7.02
CA ASN A 283 3.42 18.37 -7.32
C ASN A 283 3.53 19.52 -8.34
N ASP A 284 4.15 20.62 -7.93
CA ASP A 284 4.39 21.78 -8.79
C ASP A 284 5.77 21.65 -9.44
N ASN A 285 5.80 21.04 -10.64
CA ASN A 285 6.99 20.93 -11.51
C ASN A 285 8.24 20.33 -10.83
N ASN A 286 8.07 19.35 -9.93
CA ASN A 286 9.15 18.72 -9.16
C ASN A 286 9.92 19.69 -8.26
N GLN A 287 9.34 20.84 -7.90
CA GLN A 287 9.99 21.85 -7.05
C GLN A 287 9.39 21.92 -5.66
N GLN A 288 8.09 21.67 -5.53
CA GLN A 288 7.39 21.71 -4.26
C GLN A 288 6.18 20.78 -4.26
N LEU A 289 5.75 20.40 -3.06
CA LEU A 289 4.48 19.75 -2.81
C LEU A 289 3.53 20.75 -2.16
N THR A 290 2.34 20.92 -2.74
CA THR A 290 1.31 21.82 -2.21
C THR A 290 0.14 21.02 -1.68
N LEU A 291 -0.23 21.21 -0.41
CA LEU A 291 -1.45 20.65 0.16
C LEU A 291 -2.65 21.34 -0.50
N VAL A 292 -3.46 20.56 -1.21
CA VAL A 292 -4.64 21.03 -1.93
C VAL A 292 -5.88 20.91 -1.06
N GLN A 293 -6.02 19.78 -0.36
CA GLN A 293 -7.22 19.51 0.45
C GLN A 293 -6.95 18.51 1.57
N GLN A 294 -7.74 18.62 2.64
CA GLN A 294 -7.90 17.58 3.68
C GLN A 294 -9.33 17.05 3.63
N VAL A 295 -9.51 15.79 3.23
CA VAL A 295 -10.83 15.15 3.15
C VAL A 295 -11.04 14.28 4.37
N TYR A 296 -11.91 14.70 5.28
CA TYR A 296 -12.32 13.93 6.45
C TYR A 296 -13.24 12.78 6.03
N THR A 297 -12.87 11.55 6.43
CA THR A 297 -13.51 10.33 5.91
C THR A 297 -14.57 9.75 6.84
N GLY A 298 -14.60 10.16 8.10
CA GLY A 298 -15.36 9.50 9.16
C GLY A 298 -14.91 8.06 9.42
N LEU A 299 -13.66 7.70 9.09
CA LEU A 299 -13.01 6.43 9.42
C LEU A 299 -11.97 6.66 10.52
N ASP A 300 -11.65 5.64 11.30
CA ASP A 300 -10.60 5.70 12.32
C ASP A 300 -9.38 4.89 11.87
N GLN A 301 -8.19 5.48 11.93
CA GLN A 301 -6.92 4.86 11.58
C GLN A 301 -6.91 4.25 10.16
N ILE A 302 -7.02 5.11 9.15
CA ILE A 302 -7.08 4.69 7.74
C ILE A 302 -5.78 4.00 7.31
N ARG A 303 -5.83 2.66 7.23
CA ARG A 303 -4.72 1.81 6.75
C ARG A 303 -4.98 1.22 5.36
N GLY A 304 -6.24 1.00 4.98
CA GLY A 304 -6.59 0.49 3.65
C GLY A 304 -7.14 1.61 2.78
N VAL A 305 -6.48 1.91 1.67
CA VAL A 305 -7.04 2.76 0.60
C VAL A 305 -6.67 2.23 -0.77
N MET A 306 -7.53 2.48 -1.76
CA MET A 306 -7.25 2.17 -3.16
C MET A 306 -8.04 3.10 -4.09
N VAL A 307 -7.48 3.41 -5.25
CA VAL A 307 -8.21 4.02 -6.38
C VAL A 307 -8.30 2.98 -7.49
N GLY A 308 -9.45 2.84 -8.13
CA GLY A 308 -9.62 1.86 -9.20
C GLY A 308 -8.74 2.15 -10.43
N PRO A 309 -8.54 1.17 -11.32
CA PRO A 309 -7.88 1.41 -12.59
C PRO A 309 -8.69 2.39 -13.45
N SER A 310 -8.00 3.13 -14.33
CA SER A 310 -8.68 4.05 -15.27
C SER A 310 -9.39 3.31 -16.40
N GLU A 311 -8.99 2.05 -16.65
CA GLU A 311 -9.81 1.10 -17.38
C GLU A 311 -11.21 1.12 -16.76
N ASP A 312 -12.21 1.38 -17.60
CA ASP A 312 -13.61 1.34 -17.20
C ASP A 312 -14.09 2.44 -16.24
N GLY A 313 -13.26 3.47 -15.99
CA GLY A 313 -13.62 4.62 -15.17
C GLY A 313 -13.68 4.33 -13.66
N ALA A 314 -13.14 3.19 -13.22
CA ALA A 314 -13.05 2.86 -11.79
C ALA A 314 -12.11 3.80 -11.04
N ASP A 315 -11.20 4.49 -11.75
CA ASP A 315 -10.37 5.58 -11.25
C ASP A 315 -11.15 6.78 -10.75
N ALA A 316 -12.47 6.87 -11.00
CA ALA A 316 -13.35 7.84 -10.38
C ALA A 316 -13.62 7.56 -8.90
N TYR A 317 -13.29 6.37 -8.40
CA TYR A 317 -13.66 5.93 -7.06
C TYR A 317 -12.44 5.61 -6.19
N PHE A 318 -12.50 6.09 -4.95
CA PHE A 318 -11.53 5.89 -3.88
C PHE A 318 -12.19 5.06 -2.79
N VAL A 319 -11.67 3.86 -2.55
CA VAL A 319 -12.15 2.96 -1.50
C VAL A 319 -11.27 3.12 -0.28
N ALA A 320 -11.86 3.16 0.91
CA ALA A 320 -11.13 3.32 2.16
C ALA A 320 -11.77 2.57 3.32
N ALA A 321 -10.93 2.11 4.25
CA ALA A 321 -11.34 1.66 5.57
C ALA A 321 -10.28 1.94 6.63
N GLY A 322 -10.76 1.99 7.87
CA GLY A 322 -9.93 1.99 9.06
C GLY A 322 -9.47 0.59 9.44
N VAL A 323 -8.30 0.50 10.08
CA VAL A 323 -7.90 -0.69 10.87
C VAL A 323 -8.57 -0.70 12.26
N ALA A 324 -9.17 0.42 12.66
CA ALA A 324 -9.87 0.60 13.91
C ALA A 324 -11.28 1.20 13.68
N GLY A 325 -12.06 1.29 14.76
CA GLY A 325 -13.41 1.83 14.72
C GLY A 325 -14.44 0.85 14.14
N THR A 326 -15.60 1.39 13.77
CA THR A 326 -16.77 0.60 13.30
C THR A 326 -17.40 1.17 12.02
N ALA A 327 -16.71 2.13 11.37
CA ALA A 327 -17.24 2.87 10.24
C ALA A 327 -17.26 2.08 8.92
N GLY A 328 -16.67 0.88 8.91
CA GLY A 328 -16.72 -0.07 7.81
C GLY A 328 -15.93 0.36 6.57
N VAL A 329 -16.40 -0.10 5.40
CA VAL A 329 -15.82 0.23 4.11
C VAL A 329 -16.59 1.39 3.48
N LYS A 330 -15.85 2.39 3.00
CA LYS A 330 -16.41 3.58 2.35
C LYS A 330 -15.91 3.72 0.93
N VAL A 331 -16.79 4.16 0.04
CA VAL A 331 -16.45 4.56 -1.32
C VAL A 331 -16.68 6.05 -1.46
N PHE A 332 -15.65 6.76 -1.89
CA PHE A 332 -15.70 8.16 -2.23
C PHE A 332 -15.55 8.32 -3.74
N LYS A 333 -16.29 9.25 -4.33
CA LYS A 333 -16.10 9.69 -5.71
C LYS A 333 -15.08 10.82 -5.74
N ARG A 334 -14.05 10.71 -6.57
CA ARG A 334 -13.09 11.78 -6.84
C ARG A 334 -13.82 12.90 -7.59
N THR A 335 -13.76 14.11 -7.03
CA THR A 335 -14.39 15.32 -7.57
C THR A 335 -13.33 16.37 -7.87
N ASP A 336 -13.73 17.47 -8.50
CA ASP A 336 -12.83 18.61 -8.78
C ASP A 336 -11.56 18.19 -9.54
N GLY A 337 -11.71 17.31 -10.53
CA GLY A 337 -10.57 16.78 -11.32
C GLY A 337 -9.60 15.93 -10.51
N GLY A 338 -10.00 15.44 -9.33
CA GLY A 338 -9.19 14.64 -8.42
C GLY A 338 -8.67 15.42 -7.21
N ALA A 339 -8.84 16.75 -7.18
CA ALA A 339 -8.40 17.59 -6.07
C ALA A 339 -9.21 17.40 -4.77
N ASN A 340 -10.32 16.67 -4.85
CA ASN A 340 -11.25 16.48 -3.74
C ASN A 340 -11.98 15.13 -3.87
N MET A 341 -12.73 14.74 -2.84
CA MET A 341 -13.54 13.52 -2.86
C MET A 341 -14.83 13.71 -2.06
N THR A 342 -15.91 13.07 -2.50
CA THR A 342 -17.21 13.05 -1.80
C THR A 342 -17.63 11.63 -1.49
N LEU A 343 -18.09 11.36 -0.26
CA LEU A 343 -18.60 10.05 0.12
C LEU A 343 -19.85 9.72 -0.70
N VAL A 344 -19.88 8.55 -1.34
CA VAL A 344 -21.01 8.09 -2.16
C VAL A 344 -21.64 6.80 -1.64
N ALA A 345 -20.85 5.94 -0.97
CA ALA A 345 -21.39 4.70 -0.38
C ALA A 345 -20.66 4.28 0.89
N THR A 346 -21.34 3.50 1.72
CA THR A 346 -20.79 2.90 2.94
C THR A 346 -21.43 1.54 3.18
N ASP A 347 -20.63 0.56 3.59
CA ASP A 347 -21.09 -0.72 4.10
C ASP A 347 -20.43 -0.98 5.46
N THR A 348 -21.24 -1.22 6.49
CA THR A 348 -20.78 -1.42 7.87
C THR A 348 -20.88 -2.87 8.34
N THR A 349 -21.13 -3.82 7.42
CA THR A 349 -21.23 -5.26 7.75
C THR A 349 -19.95 -5.73 8.43
N LEU A 350 -18.81 -5.25 7.95
CA LEU A 350 -17.50 -5.52 8.52
C LEU A 350 -16.91 -4.20 9.03
N PRO A 351 -16.46 -4.11 10.29
CA PRO A 351 -16.11 -2.84 10.91
C PRO A 351 -14.81 -2.23 10.37
N THR A 352 -13.86 -3.06 9.93
CA THR A 352 -12.49 -2.66 9.58
C THR A 352 -11.95 -3.48 8.41
N ARG A 353 -11.08 -2.86 7.60
CA ARG A 353 -10.31 -3.51 6.51
C ARG A 353 -8.97 -2.79 6.33
N THR A 354 -7.97 -3.49 5.80
CA THR A 354 -6.58 -2.98 5.77
C THR A 354 -5.98 -2.84 4.37
N SER A 355 -6.58 -3.44 3.35
CA SER A 355 -6.13 -3.35 1.95
C SER A 355 -7.27 -3.67 0.99
N PHE A 356 -7.16 -3.22 -0.25
CA PHE A 356 -8.20 -3.39 -1.26
C PHE A 356 -7.62 -3.69 -2.64
N VAL A 357 -8.36 -4.49 -3.43
CA VAL A 357 -8.15 -4.65 -4.88
C VAL A 357 -9.49 -4.46 -5.58
N LEU A 358 -9.50 -3.60 -6.61
CA LEU A 358 -10.69 -3.33 -7.42
C LEU A 358 -10.60 -4.12 -8.73
N ILE A 359 -11.65 -4.84 -9.04
CA ILE A 359 -11.78 -5.65 -10.25
C ILE A 359 -12.98 -5.13 -11.02
N PRO A 360 -12.76 -4.40 -12.14
CA PRO A 360 -13.84 -4.01 -13.03
C PRO A 360 -14.56 -5.26 -13.56
N GLN A 361 -15.88 -5.32 -13.45
CA GLN A 361 -16.64 -6.41 -14.06
C GLN A 361 -16.79 -6.14 -15.56
N GLY A 362 -16.21 -7.00 -16.41
CA GLY A 362 -16.38 -6.85 -17.87
C GLY A 362 -15.30 -7.43 -18.79
N LYS A 363 -14.48 -8.40 -18.38
CA LYS A 363 -13.63 -9.16 -19.30
C LYS A 363 -13.84 -10.65 -19.12
#